data_AF-A5KSM9-F1
#
_entry.id   AF-A5KSM9-F1
#
_cell.length_a   1.000
_cell.length_b   1.000
_cell.length_c   1.000
_cell.angle_alpha   90.00
_cell.angle_beta   90.00
_cell.angle_gamma   90.00
#
_symmetry.space_group_name_H-M   'P 1'
#
loop_
_entity.id
_entity.type
_entity.pdbx_description
1 polymer ?
#
loop_
_entity_poly.entity_id
_entity_poly.type
_entity_poly.pdbx_seq_one_letter_code
_entity_poly.pdbx_strand_id
1 'polypeptide(L)'
;ARAARGQIDEVKAYVKATKGYLPFKGMPFKWSDGTGKDFPRLSVKVRDEIVAFKAGDELKVDESGVVGAGTRLKPEELHELVKKYGDEVVFFDGRNAYEAAVGKFKNAIVPDTRTSKDFIHELESGKYDDIKAKPVVTYCTGGIRCEVLSSLMKNRGFKDVYQMDGGIVKYGEKYKDDGLWEGSLYIFDDRMNMRFSEKSKDIGICAHCGGNTSNYENCAYMPCNNLVLICENCKTDKATCSEECAQHLAVL
;
A
#
# COMPACT_ATOMS: atom_id res chain seq x y z
N ALA A 1 -15.14 2.92 3.33
CA ALA A 1 -15.27 3.44 1.95
C ALA A 1 -13.86 3.62 1.37
N ARG A 2 -13.62 3.29 0.09
CA ARG A 2 -12.28 3.37 -0.51
C ARG A 2 -11.91 4.79 -0.99
N ALA A 3 -12.88 5.64 -1.30
CA ALA A 3 -12.75 7.09 -1.48
C ALA A 3 -14.15 7.70 -1.71
N ALA A 4 -14.29 9.01 -1.53
CA ALA A 4 -15.41 9.80 -2.03
C ALA A 4 -14.85 10.88 -2.96
N ARG A 5 -15.56 11.17 -4.07
CA ARG A 5 -15.11 12.09 -5.11
C ARG A 5 -16.23 13.09 -5.46
N GLY A 6 -15.85 14.18 -6.10
CA GLY A 6 -16.77 15.22 -6.54
C GLY A 6 -16.20 16.60 -6.25
N GLN A 7 -17.01 17.62 -6.48
CA GLN A 7 -16.67 18.96 -6.00
C GLN A 7 -16.53 18.93 -4.48
N ILE A 8 -15.68 19.78 -3.93
CA ILE A 8 -15.32 19.74 -2.51
C ILE A 8 -16.55 19.78 -1.59
N ASP A 9 -17.60 20.51 -1.99
CA ASP A 9 -18.83 20.62 -1.21
C ASP A 9 -19.70 19.35 -1.26
N GLU A 10 -19.70 18.62 -2.38
CA GLU A 10 -20.36 17.32 -2.50
C GLU A 10 -19.65 16.27 -1.64
N VAL A 11 -18.32 16.28 -1.65
CA VAL A 11 -17.52 15.37 -0.81
C VAL A 11 -17.75 15.68 0.68
N LYS A 12 -17.77 16.96 1.06
CA LYS A 12 -18.12 17.37 2.44
C LYS A 12 -19.53 16.94 2.82
N ALA A 13 -20.51 17.04 1.92
CA ALA A 13 -21.88 16.57 2.16
C ALA A 13 -21.91 15.06 2.39
N TYR A 14 -21.18 14.27 1.58
CA TYR A 14 -21.04 12.83 1.76
C TYR A 14 -20.38 12.47 3.10
N VAL A 15 -19.30 13.17 3.47
CA VAL A 15 -18.62 12.97 4.76
C VAL A 15 -19.57 13.26 5.92
N LYS A 16 -20.31 14.38 5.86
CA LYS A 16 -21.30 14.75 6.88
C LYS A 16 -22.39 13.70 7.00
N ALA A 17 -22.96 13.25 5.88
CA ALA A 17 -23.99 12.21 5.87
C ALA A 17 -23.47 10.89 6.44
N THR A 18 -22.26 10.48 6.07
CA THR A 18 -21.62 9.25 6.56
C THR A 18 -21.39 9.31 8.07
N LYS A 19 -20.91 10.44 8.60
CA LYS A 19 -20.74 10.66 10.05
C LYS A 19 -22.06 10.80 10.80
N GLY A 20 -23.19 10.96 10.10
CA GLY A 20 -24.53 10.93 10.69
C GLY A 20 -24.92 9.54 11.21
N TYR A 21 -24.31 8.47 10.66
CA TYR A 21 -24.46 7.12 11.21
C TYR A 21 -23.57 6.95 12.44
N LEU A 22 -24.17 6.67 13.61
CA LEU A 22 -23.47 6.66 14.90
C LEU A 22 -22.18 5.80 14.92
N PRO A 23 -22.17 4.57 14.38
CA PRO A 23 -20.94 3.78 14.28
C PRO A 23 -19.81 4.41 13.46
N PHE A 24 -20.09 5.38 12.58
CA PHE A 24 -19.10 6.09 11.77
C PHE A 24 -18.84 7.53 12.24
N LYS A 25 -19.43 7.98 13.35
CA LYS A 25 -19.30 9.35 13.86
C LYS A 25 -17.84 9.78 14.03
N GLY A 26 -17.02 8.88 14.58
CA GLY A 26 -15.58 9.10 14.81
C GLY A 26 -14.69 8.73 13.61
N MET A 27 -15.25 8.31 12.47
CA MET A 27 -14.46 7.78 11.36
C MET A 27 -13.54 8.86 10.78
N PRO A 28 -12.23 8.61 10.69
CA PRO A 28 -11.30 9.53 10.06
C PRO A 28 -11.48 9.52 8.53
N PHE A 29 -11.34 10.68 7.91
CA PHE A 29 -11.29 10.85 6.46
C PHE A 29 -9.96 11.46 6.08
N LYS A 30 -9.29 10.85 5.09
CA LYS A 30 -8.08 11.36 4.47
C LYS A 30 -8.45 12.01 3.15
N TRP A 31 -7.76 13.09 2.80
CA TRP A 31 -8.08 13.94 1.66
C TRP A 31 -6.91 13.92 0.69
N SER A 32 -7.22 13.89 -0.60
CA SER A 32 -6.24 13.93 -1.68
C SER A 32 -6.90 14.64 -2.86
N ASP A 33 -6.13 15.49 -3.52
CA ASP A 33 -6.55 16.11 -4.78
C ASP A 33 -6.70 15.04 -5.86
N GLY A 34 -7.64 15.22 -6.78
CA GLY A 34 -7.92 14.27 -7.84
C GLY A 34 -8.99 14.81 -8.79
N THR A 35 -9.40 13.99 -9.74
CA THR A 35 -10.44 14.34 -10.71
C THR A 35 -11.65 13.43 -10.58
N GLY A 36 -12.78 13.86 -11.14
CA GLY A 36 -13.99 13.03 -11.21
C GLY A 36 -13.82 11.72 -12.00
N LYS A 37 -12.73 11.58 -12.77
CA LYS A 37 -12.42 10.40 -13.57
C LYS A 37 -11.78 9.29 -12.75
N ASP A 38 -11.06 9.63 -11.68
CA ASP A 38 -10.23 8.68 -10.91
C ASP A 38 -11.03 7.51 -10.31
N PHE A 39 -12.33 7.73 -10.06
CA PHE A 39 -13.27 6.65 -9.83
C PHE A 39 -14.44 6.85 -10.79
N PRO A 40 -14.65 6.04 -11.84
CA PRO A 40 -15.70 6.34 -12.83
C PRO A 40 -17.12 6.12 -12.30
N ARG A 41 -17.31 5.29 -11.27
CA ARG A 41 -18.63 4.93 -10.72
C ARG A 41 -18.63 4.74 -9.21
N LEU A 42 -19.80 4.79 -8.58
CA LEU A 42 -19.98 4.38 -7.19
C LEU A 42 -19.98 2.84 -7.12
N SER A 43 -19.27 2.28 -6.15
CA SER A 43 -19.24 0.84 -5.91
C SER A 43 -19.24 0.56 -4.42
N VAL A 44 -20.32 -0.03 -3.92
CA VAL A 44 -20.42 -0.56 -2.55
C VAL A 44 -20.36 -2.08 -2.63
N LYS A 45 -19.48 -2.69 -1.83
CA LYS A 45 -19.26 -4.14 -1.82
C LYS A 45 -19.44 -4.65 -0.40
N VAL A 46 -20.32 -5.64 -0.23
CA VAL A 46 -20.44 -6.41 1.01
C VAL A 46 -19.42 -7.54 0.96
N ARG A 47 -18.61 -7.67 1.99
CA ARG A 47 -17.53 -8.65 2.11
C ARG A 47 -17.43 -9.09 3.57
N ASP A 48 -17.03 -10.33 3.78
CA ASP A 48 -16.78 -10.88 5.13
C ASP A 48 -15.63 -10.14 5.82
N GLU A 49 -14.61 -9.77 5.03
CA GLU A 49 -13.46 -9.01 5.50
C GLU A 49 -13.30 -7.71 4.68
N ILE A 50 -13.08 -6.59 5.37
CA ILE A 50 -12.78 -5.30 4.73
C ILE A 50 -11.46 -5.38 3.94
N VAL A 51 -10.51 -6.14 4.47
CA VAL A 51 -9.24 -6.52 3.85
C VAL A 51 -9.06 -8.02 4.02
N ALA A 52 -9.08 -8.75 2.91
CA ALA A 52 -9.13 -10.20 2.93
C ALA A 52 -7.74 -10.82 3.17
N PHE A 53 -7.39 -11.01 4.44
CA PHE A 53 -6.24 -11.83 4.85
C PHE A 53 -6.63 -13.31 4.95
N LYS A 54 -7.92 -13.64 5.10
CA LYS A 54 -8.38 -15.02 5.33
C LYS A 54 -7.83 -15.62 6.62
N ALA A 55 -7.66 -14.76 7.63
CA ALA A 55 -7.18 -15.12 8.97
C ALA A 55 -8.21 -14.80 10.07
N GLY A 56 -9.50 -14.80 9.73
CA GLY A 56 -10.58 -14.41 10.65
C GLY A 56 -10.57 -15.20 11.97
N ASP A 57 -10.24 -16.49 11.89
CA ASP A 57 -10.19 -17.39 13.06
C ASP A 57 -9.00 -17.11 14.00
N GLU A 58 -7.96 -16.41 13.51
CA GLU A 58 -6.78 -16.00 14.30
C GLU A 58 -6.94 -14.60 14.91
N LEU A 59 -7.93 -13.82 14.45
CA LEU A 59 -8.09 -12.42 14.81
C LEU A 59 -9.18 -12.24 15.87
N LYS A 60 -8.85 -11.44 16.88
CA LYS A 60 -9.83 -10.93 17.84
C LYS A 60 -10.10 -9.46 17.52
N VAL A 61 -11.36 -9.09 17.44
CA VAL A 61 -11.78 -7.71 17.13
C VAL A 61 -12.76 -7.25 18.21
N ASP A 62 -12.52 -6.08 18.77
CA ASP A 62 -13.42 -5.40 19.70
C ASP A 62 -13.75 -3.99 19.20
N GLU A 63 -14.40 -3.17 20.04
CA GLU A 63 -14.78 -1.79 19.71
C GLU A 63 -13.59 -0.88 19.35
N SER A 64 -12.37 -1.24 19.78
CA SER A 64 -11.14 -0.50 19.51
C SER A 64 -10.40 -0.99 18.25
N GLY A 65 -10.85 -2.08 17.63
CA GLY A 65 -10.28 -2.65 16.41
C GLY A 65 -9.68 -4.04 16.65
N VAL A 66 -8.62 -4.37 15.91
CA VAL A 66 -7.93 -5.66 16.04
C VAL A 66 -7.16 -5.69 17.36
N VAL A 67 -7.55 -6.59 18.25
CA VAL A 67 -6.89 -6.79 19.55
C VAL A 67 -5.52 -7.41 19.32
N GLY A 68 -4.53 -6.91 20.05
CA GLY A 68 -3.17 -7.42 19.98
C GLY A 68 -2.38 -6.94 18.76
N ALA A 69 -2.89 -5.98 17.98
CA ALA A 69 -2.11 -5.30 16.94
C ALA A 69 -0.80 -4.68 17.48
N GLY A 70 0.10 -4.35 16.56
CA GLY A 70 1.36 -3.68 16.87
C GLY A 70 1.18 -2.28 17.45
N THR A 71 2.20 -1.78 18.14
CA THR A 71 2.20 -0.43 18.71
C THR A 71 2.14 0.60 17.58
N ARG A 72 1.17 1.51 17.65
CA ARG A 72 1.01 2.57 16.65
C ARG A 72 2.11 3.62 16.81
N LEU A 73 2.79 3.94 15.70
CA LEU A 73 3.77 5.00 15.62
C LEU A 73 3.24 6.12 14.73
N LYS A 74 3.24 7.34 15.24
CA LYS A 74 3.12 8.54 14.41
C LYS A 74 4.39 8.73 13.58
N PRO A 75 4.33 9.51 12.49
CA PRO A 75 5.49 9.76 11.65
C PRO A 75 6.74 10.23 12.42
N GLU A 76 6.60 11.06 13.46
CA GLU A 76 7.74 11.57 14.24
C GLU A 76 8.32 10.50 15.17
N GLU A 77 7.45 9.68 15.77
CA GLU A 77 7.85 8.57 16.64
C GLU A 77 8.62 7.50 15.87
N LEU A 78 8.33 7.33 14.57
CA LEU A 78 9.17 6.52 13.68
C LEU A 78 10.60 7.05 13.59
N HIS A 79 10.77 8.36 13.38
CA HIS A 79 12.10 8.95 13.30
C HIS A 79 12.87 8.81 14.61
N GLU A 80 12.20 8.96 15.77
CA GLU A 80 12.83 8.70 17.07
C GLU A 80 13.21 7.23 17.27
N LEU A 81 12.37 6.29 16.80
CA LEU A 81 12.68 4.86 16.84
C LEU A 81 13.93 4.54 16.00
N VAL A 82 14.00 5.05 14.77
CA VAL A 82 15.15 4.88 13.87
C VAL A 82 16.39 5.56 14.44
N LYS A 83 16.27 6.74 15.05
CA LYS A 83 17.39 7.41 15.72
C LYS A 83 17.94 6.59 16.90
N LYS A 84 17.06 5.88 17.61
CA LYS A 84 17.43 5.07 18.79
C LYS A 84 18.10 3.74 18.41
N TYR A 85 17.58 3.03 17.41
CA TYR A 85 18.00 1.67 17.08
C TYR A 85 18.78 1.56 15.76
N GLY A 86 18.84 2.63 14.96
CA GLY A 86 19.59 2.66 13.70
C GLY A 86 19.11 1.59 12.72
N ASP A 87 20.07 0.88 12.13
CA ASP A 87 19.85 -0.17 11.13
C ASP A 87 19.20 -1.45 11.67
N GLU A 88 19.02 -1.56 13.00
CA GLU A 88 18.25 -2.66 13.60
C GLU A 88 16.73 -2.51 13.40
N VAL A 89 16.25 -1.31 13.06
CA VAL A 89 14.83 -1.11 12.73
C VAL A 89 14.53 -1.71 11.37
N VAL A 90 13.68 -2.73 11.36
CA VAL A 90 13.25 -3.40 10.14
C VAL A 90 11.95 -2.80 9.65
N PHE A 91 11.97 -2.21 8.46
CA PHE A 91 10.76 -1.81 7.75
C PHE A 91 10.18 -3.04 7.03
N PHE A 92 8.92 -3.37 7.30
CA PHE A 92 8.23 -4.50 6.69
C PHE A 92 7.02 -4.01 5.89
N ASP A 93 7.09 -4.13 4.56
CA ASP A 93 6.04 -3.63 3.67
C ASP A 93 4.80 -4.53 3.76
N GLY A 94 3.71 -3.98 4.30
CA GLY A 94 2.41 -4.64 4.41
C GLY A 94 1.54 -4.47 3.17
N ARG A 95 2.16 -4.25 2.00
CA ARG A 95 1.50 -4.10 0.70
C ARG A 95 1.85 -5.24 -0.25
N ASN A 96 1.14 -5.31 -1.38
CA ASN A 96 1.50 -6.23 -2.44
C ASN A 96 2.83 -5.78 -3.09
N ALA A 97 3.62 -6.73 -3.61
CA ALA A 97 4.95 -6.47 -4.15
C ALA A 97 4.96 -5.40 -5.27
N TYR A 98 3.92 -5.36 -6.12
CA TYR A 98 3.81 -4.33 -7.15
C TYR A 98 3.64 -2.92 -6.56
N GLU A 99 2.99 -2.76 -5.40
CA GLU A 99 2.86 -1.45 -4.77
C GLU A 99 4.22 -0.94 -4.26
N ALA A 100 5.07 -1.87 -3.78
CA ALA A 100 6.41 -1.59 -3.29
C ALA A 100 7.43 -1.32 -4.41
N ALA A 101 7.16 -1.81 -5.63
CA ALA A 101 8.06 -1.65 -6.76
C ALA A 101 8.23 -0.18 -7.19
N VAL A 102 7.24 0.69 -6.96
CA VAL A 102 7.31 2.12 -7.34
C VAL A 102 7.64 3.06 -6.20
N GLY A 103 7.56 2.60 -4.96
CA GLY A 103 7.93 3.37 -3.79
C GLY A 103 7.83 2.54 -2.53
N LYS A 104 8.75 2.73 -1.59
CA LYS A 104 8.85 1.99 -0.32
C LYS A 104 9.71 2.77 0.68
N PHE A 105 9.66 2.39 1.95
CA PHE A 105 10.67 2.86 2.89
C PHE A 105 12.03 2.29 2.52
N LYS A 106 13.09 3.09 2.69
CA LYS A 106 14.46 2.67 2.38
C LYS A 106 14.81 1.38 3.13
N ASN A 107 15.44 0.43 2.42
CA ASN A 107 15.83 -0.89 2.91
C ASN A 107 14.67 -1.76 3.44
N ALA A 108 13.41 -1.43 3.13
CA ALA A 108 12.28 -2.24 3.57
C ALA A 108 12.33 -3.64 2.97
N ILE A 109 11.99 -4.63 3.81
CA ILE A 109 11.63 -5.97 3.37
C ILE A 109 10.31 -5.87 2.60
N VAL A 110 10.33 -6.38 1.37
CA VAL A 110 9.16 -6.49 0.50
C VAL A 110 8.80 -7.97 0.38
N PRO A 111 7.75 -8.44 1.05
CA PRO A 111 7.28 -9.81 0.94
C PRO A 111 6.76 -10.13 -0.47
N ASP A 112 6.84 -11.41 -0.87
CA ASP A 112 6.43 -11.90 -2.19
C ASP A 112 4.91 -12.04 -2.30
N THR A 113 4.18 -10.97 -1.99
CA THR A 113 2.72 -10.97 -1.88
C THR A 113 2.07 -10.37 -3.14
N ARG A 114 1.09 -11.09 -3.71
CA ARG A 114 0.22 -10.57 -4.77
C ARG A 114 -1.10 -10.08 -4.20
N THR A 115 -1.53 -10.69 -3.11
CA THR A 115 -2.76 -10.39 -2.36
C THR A 115 -2.51 -10.51 -0.86
N SER A 116 -3.37 -9.89 -0.04
CA SER A 116 -3.16 -9.85 1.41
C SER A 116 -3.19 -11.22 2.10
N LYS A 117 -3.86 -12.22 1.54
CA LYS A 117 -3.82 -13.59 2.07
C LYS A 117 -2.45 -14.26 1.95
N ASP A 118 -1.61 -13.80 1.02
CA ASP A 118 -0.28 -14.38 0.79
C ASP A 118 0.66 -14.10 1.98
N PHE A 119 0.36 -13.08 2.80
CA PHE A 119 1.11 -12.79 4.03
C PHE A 119 1.10 -13.95 5.03
N ILE A 120 0.05 -14.78 5.06
CA ILE A 120 0.02 -15.96 5.94
C ILE A 120 1.17 -16.90 5.59
N HIS A 121 1.27 -17.28 4.31
CA HIS A 121 2.31 -18.16 3.82
C HIS A 121 3.70 -17.52 3.96
N GLU A 122 3.84 -16.24 3.63
CA GLU A 122 5.11 -15.52 3.76
C GLU A 122 5.62 -15.51 5.21
N LEU A 123 4.76 -15.25 6.20
CA LEU A 123 5.16 -15.25 7.61
C LEU A 123 5.45 -16.65 8.16
N GLU A 124 4.92 -17.70 7.55
CA GLU A 124 5.14 -19.11 7.93
C GLU A 124 6.32 -19.77 7.20
N SER A 125 6.86 -19.09 6.18
CA SER A 125 7.93 -19.62 5.33
C SER A 125 9.28 -19.79 6.03
N GLY A 126 9.46 -19.21 7.22
CA GLY A 126 10.74 -19.13 7.93
C GLY A 126 11.70 -18.05 7.41
N LYS A 127 11.38 -17.38 6.28
CA LYS A 127 12.20 -16.29 5.67
C LYS A 127 12.51 -15.15 6.64
N TYR A 128 11.71 -14.98 7.69
CA TYR A 128 11.75 -13.82 8.59
C TYR A 128 12.05 -14.19 10.05
N ASP A 129 12.54 -15.40 10.31
CA ASP A 129 12.82 -15.85 11.68
C ASP A 129 13.94 -15.06 12.35
N ASP A 130 14.92 -14.59 11.57
CA ASP A 130 16.07 -13.79 12.00
C ASP A 130 15.68 -12.37 12.48
N ILE A 131 14.56 -11.84 12.01
CA ILE A 131 14.06 -10.52 12.40
C ILE A 131 13.03 -10.56 13.55
N LYS A 132 12.62 -11.74 14.04
CA LYS A 132 11.60 -11.86 15.11
C LYS A 132 11.97 -11.17 16.42
N ALA A 133 13.27 -11.01 16.68
CA ALA A 133 13.77 -10.33 17.86
C ALA A 133 14.08 -8.83 17.62
N LYS A 134 13.94 -8.33 16.39
CA LYS A 134 14.22 -6.94 16.02
C LYS A 134 12.97 -6.06 16.12
N PRO A 135 13.13 -4.73 16.25
CA PRO A 135 12.03 -3.79 16.09
C PRO A 135 11.52 -3.80 14.64
N VAL A 136 10.31 -4.33 14.41
CA VAL A 136 9.70 -4.39 13.08
C VAL A 136 8.60 -3.35 12.94
N VAL A 137 8.75 -2.44 12.00
CA VAL A 137 7.76 -1.42 11.65
C VAL A 137 7.00 -1.86 10.40
N THR A 138 5.74 -2.26 10.59
CA THR A 138 4.83 -2.54 9.49
C THR A 138 4.20 -1.26 8.96
N TYR A 139 4.00 -1.18 7.65
CA TYR A 139 3.32 -0.05 7.03
C TYR A 139 2.55 -0.48 5.80
N CYS A 140 1.53 0.29 5.43
CA CYS A 140 0.84 0.16 4.15
C CYS A 140 0.30 1.53 3.75
N THR A 141 -0.40 1.65 2.62
CA THR A 141 -0.92 2.92 2.09
C THR A 141 -1.66 3.74 3.16
N GLY A 142 -2.64 3.13 3.83
CA GLY A 142 -3.55 3.82 4.74
C GLY A 142 -3.59 3.32 6.19
N GLY A 143 -2.83 2.28 6.54
CA GLY A 143 -2.77 1.67 7.86
C GLY A 143 -3.65 0.41 8.05
N ILE A 144 -4.74 0.26 7.30
CA ILE A 144 -5.72 -0.81 7.55
C ILE A 144 -5.16 -2.25 7.44
N ARG A 145 -4.20 -2.51 6.54
CA ARG A 145 -3.54 -3.82 6.44
C ARG A 145 -2.66 -4.10 7.65
N CYS A 146 -2.06 -3.07 8.24
CA CYS A 146 -1.15 -3.20 9.37
C CYS A 146 -1.87 -3.63 10.65
N GLU A 147 -3.14 -3.24 10.83
CA GLU A 147 -3.94 -3.68 11.98
C GLU A 147 -4.03 -5.21 12.05
N VAL A 148 -4.19 -5.86 10.89
CA VAL A 148 -4.21 -7.32 10.77
C VAL A 148 -2.79 -7.90 10.75
N LEU A 149 -1.94 -7.40 9.85
CA LEU A 149 -0.59 -7.94 9.65
C LEU A 149 0.24 -7.95 10.93
N SER A 150 0.23 -6.85 11.69
CA SER A 150 1.02 -6.74 12.91
C SER A 150 0.55 -7.72 14.00
N SER A 151 -0.75 -8.00 14.07
CA SER A 151 -1.31 -9.04 14.95
C SER A 151 -0.87 -10.44 14.52
N LEU A 152 -0.92 -10.74 13.22
CA LEU A 152 -0.45 -12.02 12.67
C LEU A 152 1.05 -12.25 12.91
N MET A 153 1.87 -11.21 12.80
CA MET A 153 3.29 -11.26 13.11
C MET A 153 3.53 -11.57 14.60
N LYS A 154 2.81 -10.89 15.51
CA LYS A 154 2.92 -11.17 16.95
C LYS A 154 2.52 -12.60 17.30
N ASN A 155 1.45 -13.11 16.70
CA ASN A 155 1.02 -14.51 16.86
C ASN A 155 2.09 -15.51 16.38
N ARG A 156 2.96 -15.10 15.44
CA ARG A 156 4.06 -15.90 14.88
C ARG A 156 5.41 -15.64 15.56
N GLY A 157 5.42 -14.99 16.72
CA GLY A 157 6.59 -14.87 17.60
C GLY A 157 7.47 -13.64 17.38
N PHE A 158 7.02 -12.67 16.58
CA PHE A 158 7.68 -11.36 16.50
C PHE A 158 7.43 -10.59 17.80
N LYS A 159 8.51 -10.11 18.43
CA LYS A 159 8.45 -9.51 19.77
C LYS A 159 8.05 -8.03 19.71
N ASP A 160 8.81 -7.23 18.97
CA ASP A 160 8.66 -5.78 18.92
C ASP A 160 8.04 -5.35 17.60
N VAL A 161 6.72 -5.47 17.48
CA VAL A 161 5.98 -5.11 16.26
C VAL A 161 5.29 -3.75 16.43
N TYR A 162 5.59 -2.85 15.51
CA TYR A 162 5.02 -1.53 15.37
C TYR A 162 4.23 -1.42 14.07
N GLN A 163 3.33 -0.43 14.00
CA GLN A 163 2.59 -0.09 12.79
C GLN A 163 2.48 1.41 12.59
N MET A 164 2.61 1.88 11.34
CA MET A 164 2.49 3.29 11.02
C MET A 164 1.04 3.78 11.14
N ASP A 165 0.76 4.67 12.11
CA ASP A 165 -0.55 5.29 12.25
C ASP A 165 -0.86 6.13 11.01
N GLY A 166 -1.94 5.75 10.31
CA GLY A 166 -2.35 6.39 9.08
C GLY A 166 -1.52 6.02 7.85
N GLY A 167 -0.56 5.11 7.98
CA GLY A 167 0.19 4.54 6.87
C GLY A 167 1.11 5.54 6.16
N ILE A 168 1.52 5.17 4.95
CA ILE A 168 2.41 5.95 4.09
C ILE A 168 1.82 7.34 3.79
N VAL A 169 0.49 7.46 3.65
CA VAL A 169 -0.18 8.74 3.36
C VAL A 169 0.14 9.79 4.43
N LYS A 170 -0.11 9.50 5.71
CA LYS A 170 0.19 10.46 6.80
C LYS A 170 1.70 10.75 6.91
N TYR A 171 2.53 9.74 6.67
CA TYR A 171 3.98 9.92 6.70
C TYR A 171 4.45 10.87 5.59
N GLY A 172 4.03 10.63 4.35
CA GLY A 172 4.43 11.41 3.19
C GLY A 172 3.84 12.82 3.16
N GLU A 173 2.64 13.04 3.73
CA GLU A 173 2.10 14.39 3.95
C GLU A 173 3.05 15.27 4.79
N LYS A 174 3.74 14.66 5.77
CA LYS A 174 4.63 15.37 6.68
C LYS A 174 6.07 15.47 6.19
N TYR A 175 6.66 14.35 5.78
CA TYR A 175 8.09 14.26 5.47
C TYR A 175 8.40 14.23 3.98
N LYS A 176 7.41 13.92 3.13
CA LYS A 176 7.57 13.81 1.67
C LYS A 176 8.82 12.98 1.33
N ASP A 177 9.65 13.49 0.42
CA ASP A 177 10.91 12.89 -0.03
C ASP A 177 12.13 13.31 0.80
N ASP A 178 11.95 14.15 1.84
CA ASP A 178 13.02 14.54 2.77
C ASP A 178 13.09 13.56 3.98
N GLY A 179 12.25 12.52 3.97
CA GLY A 179 12.17 11.46 4.99
C GLY A 179 12.86 10.15 4.59
N LEU A 180 12.30 9.05 5.11
CA LEU A 180 12.74 7.67 4.93
C LEU A 180 12.02 6.96 3.78
N TRP A 181 11.01 7.62 3.19
CA TRP A 181 10.24 7.11 2.05
C TRP A 181 10.95 7.44 0.74
N GLU A 182 11.02 6.48 -0.17
CA GLU A 182 11.56 6.64 -1.51
C GLU A 182 10.50 6.30 -2.55
N GLY A 183 10.40 7.09 -3.60
CA GLY A 183 9.55 6.82 -4.76
C GLY A 183 8.10 7.29 -4.67
N SER A 184 7.28 6.73 -5.53
CA SER A 184 5.86 7.05 -5.68
C SER A 184 4.98 6.14 -4.83
N LEU A 185 3.86 6.66 -4.33
CA LEU A 185 2.86 5.86 -3.64
C LEU A 185 1.87 5.29 -4.65
N TYR A 186 1.81 3.96 -4.78
CA TYR A 186 0.72 3.30 -5.51
C TYR A 186 -0.64 3.56 -4.84
N ILE A 187 -1.63 3.94 -5.65
CA ILE A 187 -3.01 4.21 -5.22
C ILE A 187 -4.02 3.46 -6.08
N PHE A 188 -5.14 3.08 -5.46
CA PHE A 188 -6.13 2.17 -6.05
C PHE A 188 -7.25 2.91 -6.77
N ASP A 189 -6.85 3.79 -7.69
CA ASP A 189 -7.72 4.58 -8.57
C ASP A 189 -7.02 4.80 -9.93
N ASP A 190 -7.68 5.45 -10.89
CA ASP A 190 -7.18 5.52 -12.27
C ASP A 190 -5.83 6.28 -12.40
N ARG A 191 -5.38 7.00 -11.37
CA ARG A 191 -4.06 7.64 -11.36
C ARG A 191 -2.93 6.62 -11.19
N MET A 192 -3.22 5.45 -10.59
CA MET A 192 -2.32 4.35 -10.23
C MET A 192 -1.16 4.68 -9.27
N ASN A 193 -0.60 5.90 -9.34
CA ASN A 193 0.45 6.36 -8.46
C ASN A 193 0.27 7.86 -8.15
N MET A 194 0.84 8.29 -7.03
CA MET A 194 0.98 9.70 -6.66
C MET A 194 2.35 9.97 -6.07
N ARG A 195 2.82 11.21 -6.18
CA ARG A 195 4.06 11.68 -5.55
C ARG A 195 3.74 12.64 -4.41
N PHE A 196 4.58 12.63 -3.38
CA PHE A 196 4.46 13.57 -2.26
C PHE A 196 5.16 14.91 -2.54
N SER A 197 6.11 14.93 -3.47
CA SER A 197 6.70 16.15 -4.00
C SER A 197 7.29 15.93 -5.41
N GLU A 198 7.62 17.03 -6.08
CA GLU A 198 8.31 17.05 -7.38
C GLU A 198 9.73 16.46 -7.33
N LYS A 199 10.32 16.28 -6.14
CA LYS A 199 11.66 15.69 -5.96
C LYS A 199 11.63 14.16 -5.98
N SER A 200 10.45 13.55 -5.95
CA SER A 200 10.29 12.10 -5.89
C SER A 200 10.98 11.42 -7.06
N LYS A 201 11.81 10.43 -6.75
CA LYS A 201 12.60 9.69 -7.74
C LYS A 201 11.84 8.46 -8.22
N ASP A 202 11.97 8.12 -9.49
CA ASP A 202 11.50 6.82 -9.94
C ASP A 202 12.45 5.71 -9.49
N ILE A 203 11.90 4.72 -8.79
CA ILE A 203 12.64 3.54 -8.32
C ILE A 203 12.15 2.25 -8.96
N GLY A 204 10.98 2.26 -9.60
CA GLY A 204 10.48 1.12 -10.36
C GLY A 204 11.27 0.92 -11.64
N ILE A 205 11.26 -0.29 -12.17
CA ILE A 205 12.09 -0.68 -13.32
C ILE A 205 11.19 -1.01 -14.50
N CYS A 206 11.43 -0.35 -15.63
CA CYS A 206 10.73 -0.61 -16.88
C CYS A 206 11.02 -2.03 -17.37
N ALA A 207 9.96 -2.78 -17.69
CA ALA A 207 10.04 -4.17 -18.13
C ALA A 207 10.77 -4.34 -19.49
N HIS A 208 10.90 -3.28 -20.29
CA HIS A 208 11.53 -3.36 -21.61
C HIS A 208 12.96 -2.85 -21.66
N CYS A 209 13.22 -1.66 -21.12
CA CYS A 209 14.53 -1.01 -21.21
C CYS A 209 15.35 -1.06 -19.91
N GLY A 210 14.76 -1.52 -18.81
CA GLY A 210 15.41 -1.52 -17.49
C GLY A 210 15.60 -0.12 -16.87
N GLY A 211 15.16 0.95 -17.55
CA GLY A 211 15.22 2.31 -17.02
C GLY A 211 14.21 2.55 -15.90
N ASN A 212 14.48 3.56 -15.06
CA ASN A 212 13.62 3.87 -13.93
C ASN A 212 12.27 4.46 -14.38
N THR A 213 11.18 4.02 -13.77
CA THR A 213 9.84 4.57 -13.98
C THR A 213 8.91 4.26 -12.80
N SER A 214 7.91 5.11 -12.60
CA SER A 214 6.74 4.80 -11.76
C SER A 214 5.48 4.53 -12.59
N ASN A 215 5.58 4.51 -13.93
CA ASN A 215 4.42 4.41 -14.80
C ASN A 215 3.94 2.96 -14.92
N TYR A 216 2.72 2.74 -14.47
CA TYR A 216 2.04 1.46 -14.54
C TYR A 216 1.10 1.42 -15.73
N GLU A 217 1.14 0.31 -16.46
CA GLU A 217 0.22 0.01 -17.55
C GLU A 217 -0.42 -1.36 -17.33
N ASN A 218 -1.66 -1.51 -17.79
CA ASN A 218 -2.18 -2.84 -18.04
C ASN A 218 -1.65 -3.32 -19.39
N CYS A 219 -1.17 -4.56 -19.45
CA CYS A 219 -0.74 -5.17 -20.70
C CYS A 219 -1.83 -5.04 -21.77
N ALA A 220 -1.47 -4.44 -22.92
CA ALA A 220 -2.39 -4.18 -24.03
C ALA A 220 -3.01 -5.46 -24.62
N TYR A 221 -2.36 -6.62 -24.44
CA TYR A 221 -2.97 -7.91 -24.73
C TYR A 221 -4.01 -8.23 -23.65
N MET A 222 -5.27 -7.90 -23.94
CA MET A 222 -6.42 -7.98 -23.02
C MET A 222 -6.61 -9.34 -22.31
N PRO A 223 -6.33 -10.51 -22.92
CA PRO A 223 -6.38 -11.78 -22.19
C PRO A 223 -5.33 -11.90 -21.08
N CYS A 224 -4.19 -11.20 -21.19
CA CYS A 224 -3.19 -11.11 -20.14
C CYS A 224 -3.56 -10.06 -19.10
N ASN A 225 -3.73 -8.79 -19.51
CA ASN A 225 -4.13 -7.66 -18.65
C ASN A 225 -3.31 -7.53 -17.34
N ASN A 226 -2.08 -8.04 -17.33
CA ASN A 226 -1.19 -7.91 -16.17
C ASN A 226 -0.76 -6.45 -16.00
N LEU A 227 -0.70 -6.01 -14.75
CA LEU A 227 -0.14 -4.71 -14.39
C LEU A 227 1.39 -4.77 -14.50
N VAL A 228 2.00 -3.86 -15.27
CA VAL A 228 3.43 -3.86 -15.59
C VAL A 228 3.99 -2.44 -15.58
N LEU A 229 5.26 -2.28 -15.20
CA LEU A 229 5.98 -1.01 -15.28
C LEU A 229 6.55 -0.82 -16.68
N ILE A 230 6.08 0.21 -17.38
CA ILE A 230 6.53 0.56 -18.73
C ILE A 230 6.77 2.07 -18.74
N CYS A 231 8.01 2.49 -19.00
CA CYS A 231 8.32 3.92 -19.06
C CYS A 231 7.65 4.59 -20.28
N GLU A 232 7.42 5.90 -20.21
CA GLU A 232 6.73 6.67 -21.26
C GLU A 232 7.32 6.46 -22.66
N ASN A 233 8.65 6.33 -22.77
CA ASN A 233 9.31 6.06 -24.04
C ASN A 233 9.03 4.66 -24.58
N CYS A 234 8.97 3.64 -23.72
CA CYS A 234 8.68 2.28 -24.18
C CYS A 234 7.20 2.08 -24.48
N LYS A 235 6.32 2.79 -23.77
CA LYS A 235 4.87 2.69 -23.92
C LYS A 235 4.38 3.04 -25.33
N THR A 236 5.09 3.92 -26.05
CA THR A 236 4.71 4.30 -27.43
C THR A 236 4.75 3.12 -28.39
N ASP A 237 5.67 2.17 -28.17
CA ASP A 237 6.00 1.11 -29.12
C ASP A 237 5.66 -0.28 -28.57
N LYS A 238 5.76 -0.46 -27.25
CA LYS A 238 5.59 -1.73 -26.53
C LYS A 238 4.73 -1.51 -25.30
N ALA A 239 3.41 -1.63 -25.47
CA ALA A 239 2.43 -1.53 -24.38
C ALA A 239 2.07 -2.89 -23.76
N THR A 240 2.86 -3.94 -24.01
CA THR A 240 2.62 -5.30 -23.52
C THR A 240 3.64 -5.68 -22.45
N CYS A 241 3.29 -6.57 -21.52
CA CYS A 241 4.24 -6.96 -20.46
C CYS A 241 5.42 -7.81 -20.94
N SER A 242 5.37 -8.35 -22.15
CA SER A 242 6.40 -9.20 -22.74
C SER A 242 6.34 -9.19 -24.26
N GLU A 243 7.43 -9.66 -24.90
CA GLU A 243 7.48 -9.89 -26.36
C GLU A 243 6.47 -10.96 -26.80
N GLU A 244 6.23 -11.99 -25.98
CA GLU A 244 5.19 -13.00 -26.25
C GLU A 244 3.79 -12.36 -26.31
N CYS A 245 3.46 -11.48 -25.36
CA CYS A 245 2.19 -10.74 -25.41
C CYS A 245 2.13 -9.79 -26.61
N ALA A 246 3.26 -9.21 -27.04
CA ALA A 246 3.32 -8.38 -28.25
C ALA A 246 2.98 -9.20 -29.51
N GLN A 247 3.55 -10.40 -29.61
CA GLN A 247 3.28 -11.32 -30.71
C GLN A 247 1.80 -11.75 -30.74
N HIS A 248 1.21 -12.08 -29.59
CA HIS A 248 -0.22 -12.40 -29.52
C HIS A 248 -1.12 -11.24 -29.92
N LEU A 249 -0.75 -10.01 -29.54
CA LEU A 249 -1.52 -8.81 -29.91
C LEU A 249 -1.47 -8.53 -31.41
N ALA A 250 -0.32 -8.77 -32.07
CA ALA A 250 -0.13 -8.51 -33.50
C ALA A 250 -0.92 -9.44 -34.43
N VAL A 251 -1.47 -10.55 -33.91
CA VAL A 251 -2.22 -11.56 -34.67
C VAL A 251 -3.74 -11.36 -34.53
N LEU A 252 -4.18 -10.41 -33.70
CA LEU A 252 -5.59 -10.00 -33.55
C LEU A 252 -5.95 -8.87 -34.53
#